data_AF-A0A1M6VWC9-F1
#
_entry.id   AF-A0A1M6VWC9-F1
#
_cell.length_a   1.000
_cell.length_b   1.000
_cell.length_c   1.000
_cell.angle_alpha   90.00
_cell.angle_beta   90.00
_cell.angle_gamma   90.00
#
_symmetry.space_group_name_H-M   'P 1'
#
loop_
_entity.id
_entity.type
_entity.pdbx_description
1 polymer ?
#
loop_
_entity_poly.entity_id
_entity_poly.type
_entity_poly.pdbx_seq_one_letter_code
_entity_poly.pdbx_strand_id
1 'polypeptide(L)'
;MQEGFHDNQRNLRPRQRMQNICTEAVRYDVNATLGEDDRQKPINRSLYSYLLHEMAEASMKYAVAENIDPDEFETDVLSGALAVVQNLRSALVKDWNDKTLDFWDNHGSPVDKINADKVPYIDRSSFESVAGDYLALPYRSQAMDRFLVKVLIAIELYAFGDEMLNEKTFGFPPVSPLKQRHVVLAYFRGLLINGIIFGGIAALALFAASKGWIGETSAGWTSGACVALFVLLGTISAFALPFAWYAQAKARRNVRKLLLAMTTIYNELRSNGPISAQHIRERVSSAAEDGVVWPAPLFAVLDDIIARTGRF
;
A
#
# COMPACT_ATOMS: atom_id res chain seq x y z
N MET A 1 10.84 -25.08 -36.53
CA MET A 1 10.78 -23.71 -37.11
C MET A 1 11.81 -22.76 -36.50
N GLN A 2 12.33 -23.00 -35.28
CA GLN A 2 13.38 -22.16 -34.67
C GLN A 2 14.78 -22.30 -35.33
N GLU A 3 15.15 -23.48 -35.84
CA GLU A 3 16.52 -23.68 -36.38
C GLU A 3 16.85 -22.85 -37.63
N GLY A 4 15.87 -22.58 -38.51
CA GLY A 4 16.10 -21.82 -39.74
C GLY A 4 16.26 -20.30 -39.54
N PHE A 5 15.87 -19.77 -38.38
CA PHE A 5 15.96 -18.34 -38.09
C PHE A 5 17.33 -17.94 -37.54
N HIS A 6 17.98 -18.85 -36.79
CA HIS A 6 19.28 -18.59 -36.18
C HIS A 6 20.41 -18.44 -37.22
N ASP A 7 20.38 -19.19 -38.33
CA ASP A 7 21.44 -19.11 -39.34
C ASP A 7 21.41 -17.80 -40.15
N ASN A 8 20.23 -17.19 -40.35
CA ASN A 8 20.11 -15.96 -41.12
C ASN A 8 20.52 -14.70 -40.31
N GLN A 9 20.56 -14.80 -38.98
CA GLN A 9 20.93 -13.67 -38.10
C GLN A 9 22.43 -13.53 -37.85
N ARG A 10 23.25 -14.56 -38.15
CA ARG A 10 24.72 -14.53 -37.92
C ARG A 10 25.47 -13.46 -38.73
N ASN A 11 24.87 -12.96 -39.81
CA ASN A 11 25.46 -11.92 -40.67
C ASN A 11 25.10 -10.48 -40.25
N LEU A 12 24.26 -10.31 -39.23
CA LEU A 12 23.87 -8.99 -38.73
C LEU A 12 24.97 -8.38 -37.86
N ARG A 13 25.04 -7.05 -37.80
CA ARG A 13 25.90 -6.38 -36.82
C ARG A 13 25.44 -6.77 -35.40
N PRO A 14 26.35 -6.99 -34.42
CA PRO A 14 25.99 -7.44 -33.08
C PRO A 14 24.85 -6.65 -32.44
N ARG A 15 24.87 -5.32 -32.58
CA ARG A 15 23.80 -4.43 -32.10
C ARG A 15 22.43 -4.69 -32.74
N GLN A 16 22.38 -4.95 -34.05
CA GLN A 16 21.12 -5.26 -34.75
C GLN A 16 20.58 -6.63 -34.31
N ARG A 17 21.47 -7.60 -34.10
CA ARG A 17 21.11 -8.91 -33.57
C ARG A 17 20.50 -8.79 -32.17
N MET A 18 21.15 -8.06 -31.25
CA MET A 18 20.60 -7.81 -29.90
C MET A 18 19.24 -7.10 -29.94
N GLN A 19 19.07 -6.11 -30.82
CA GLN A 19 17.78 -5.42 -30.97
C GLN A 19 16.66 -6.37 -31.41
N ASN A 20 16.96 -7.31 -32.33
CA ASN A 20 16.00 -8.33 -32.75
C ASN A 20 15.67 -9.27 -31.58
N ILE A 21 16.68 -9.73 -30.83
CA ILE A 21 16.50 -10.57 -29.63
C ILE A 21 15.59 -9.86 -28.61
N CYS A 22 15.86 -8.59 -28.27
CA CYS A 22 14.99 -7.83 -27.35
C CYS A 22 13.55 -7.76 -27.85
N THR A 23 13.35 -7.48 -29.14
CA THR A 23 12.01 -7.34 -29.73
C THR A 23 11.24 -8.66 -29.70
N GLU A 24 11.92 -9.77 -30.02
CA GLU A 24 11.33 -11.10 -30.00
C GLU A 24 11.03 -11.58 -28.58
N ALA A 25 11.93 -11.35 -27.63
CA ALA A 25 11.75 -11.73 -26.23
C ALA A 25 10.60 -10.96 -25.56
N VAL A 26 10.53 -9.64 -25.75
CA VAL A 26 9.41 -8.82 -25.24
C VAL A 26 8.08 -9.28 -25.85
N ARG A 27 8.07 -9.57 -27.15
CA ARG A 27 6.87 -10.09 -27.82
C ARG A 27 6.47 -11.47 -27.27
N TYR A 28 7.44 -12.34 -27.02
CA TYR A 28 7.22 -13.66 -26.45
C TYR A 28 6.60 -13.56 -25.06
N ASP A 29 7.16 -12.76 -24.16
CA ASP A 29 6.67 -12.61 -22.78
C ASP A 29 5.26 -12.01 -22.70
N VAL A 30 4.97 -11.02 -23.55
CA VAL A 30 3.61 -10.47 -23.64
C VAL A 30 2.64 -11.54 -24.16
N ASN A 31 3.03 -12.28 -25.20
CA ASN A 31 2.20 -13.34 -25.77
C ASN A 31 2.07 -14.58 -24.88
N ALA A 32 2.99 -14.80 -23.94
CA ALA A 32 2.90 -15.84 -22.94
C ALA A 32 1.90 -15.45 -21.84
N THR A 33 1.80 -14.16 -21.54
CA THR A 33 0.80 -13.61 -20.60
C THR A 33 -0.59 -13.56 -21.22
N LEU A 34 -0.68 -13.24 -22.51
CA LEU A 34 -1.91 -13.29 -23.29
C LEU A 34 -2.27 -14.74 -23.63
N GLY A 35 -3.57 -15.08 -23.63
CA GLY A 35 -4.01 -16.39 -24.12
C GLY A 35 -3.79 -16.53 -25.63
N GLU A 36 -3.89 -17.76 -26.16
CA GLU A 36 -3.70 -18.02 -27.60
C GLU A 36 -4.56 -17.12 -28.50
N ASP A 37 -5.79 -16.83 -28.06
CA ASP A 37 -6.77 -16.00 -28.77
C ASP A 37 -6.38 -14.51 -28.85
N ASP A 38 -5.49 -14.04 -27.96
CA ASP A 38 -5.14 -12.62 -27.82
C ASP A 38 -3.78 -12.25 -28.45
N ARG A 39 -3.01 -13.24 -28.95
CA ARG A 39 -1.65 -13.08 -29.48
C ARG A 39 -1.52 -12.18 -30.71
N GLN A 40 -2.64 -11.84 -31.37
CA GLN A 40 -2.66 -10.96 -32.54
C GLN A 40 -2.97 -9.50 -32.22
N LYS A 41 -3.31 -9.18 -30.96
CA LYS A 41 -3.62 -7.80 -30.57
C LYS A 41 -2.36 -6.93 -30.59
N PRO A 42 -2.45 -5.66 -31.00
CA PRO A 42 -1.31 -4.75 -30.98
C PRO A 42 -0.81 -4.53 -29.55
N ILE A 43 0.41 -5.01 -29.28
CA ILE A 43 1.07 -5.07 -27.96
C ILE A 43 1.51 -3.68 -27.44
N ASN A 44 1.49 -2.66 -28.29
CA ASN A 44 2.30 -1.45 -28.14
C ASN A 44 1.79 -0.41 -27.12
N ARG A 45 0.90 -0.75 -26.17
CA ARG A 45 0.28 0.25 -25.29
C ARG A 45 0.03 -0.14 -23.84
N SER A 46 0.44 -1.33 -23.40
CA SER A 46 0.25 -1.75 -22.01
C SER A 46 1.43 -1.35 -21.12
N LEU A 47 1.18 -1.19 -19.83
CA LEU A 47 2.22 -0.99 -18.83
C LEU A 47 3.25 -2.12 -18.83
N TYR A 48 2.79 -3.38 -18.90
CA TYR A 48 3.68 -4.53 -18.92
C TYR A 48 4.63 -4.51 -20.12
N SER A 49 4.09 -4.33 -21.33
CA SER A 49 4.91 -4.26 -22.55
C SER A 49 5.85 -3.05 -22.56
N TYR A 50 5.42 -1.91 -22.00
CA TYR A 50 6.27 -0.73 -21.84
C TYR A 50 7.47 -1.01 -20.93
N LEU A 51 7.25 -1.56 -19.74
CA LEU A 51 8.33 -1.86 -18.78
C LEU A 51 9.30 -2.93 -19.33
N LEU A 52 8.78 -3.97 -19.99
CA LEU A 52 9.62 -4.97 -20.65
C LEU A 52 10.52 -4.34 -21.72
N HIS A 53 9.97 -3.45 -22.55
CA HIS A 53 10.73 -2.78 -23.61
C HIS A 53 11.83 -1.88 -23.04
N GLU A 54 11.49 -1.06 -22.05
CA GLU A 54 12.44 -0.13 -21.42
C GLU A 54 13.57 -0.86 -20.68
N MET A 55 13.27 -2.00 -20.04
CA MET A 55 14.27 -2.84 -19.39
C MET A 55 15.15 -3.58 -20.40
N ALA A 56 14.58 -4.10 -21.49
CA ALA A 56 15.33 -4.74 -22.56
C ALA A 56 16.21 -3.74 -23.35
N GLU A 57 15.78 -2.49 -23.48
CA GLU A 57 16.61 -1.44 -24.08
C GLU A 57 17.77 -1.05 -23.16
N ALA A 58 17.53 -0.93 -21.85
CA ALA A 58 18.57 -0.65 -20.86
C ALA A 58 19.63 -1.75 -20.81
N SER A 59 19.21 -3.02 -20.81
CA SER A 59 20.13 -4.17 -20.84
C SER A 59 20.95 -4.21 -22.13
N MET A 60 20.33 -3.95 -23.29
CA MET A 60 21.03 -3.89 -24.57
C MET A 60 22.07 -2.77 -24.62
N LYS A 61 21.73 -1.56 -24.12
CA LYS A 61 22.68 -0.44 -24.05
C LYS A 61 23.90 -0.79 -23.21
N TYR A 62 23.68 -1.45 -22.08
CA TYR A 62 24.75 -1.95 -21.22
C TYR A 62 25.61 -3.01 -21.94
N ALA A 63 24.99 -4.02 -22.55
CA ALA A 63 25.70 -5.07 -23.27
C ALA A 63 26.55 -4.54 -24.43
N VAL A 64 26.04 -3.54 -25.17
CA VAL A 64 26.80 -2.87 -26.22
C VAL A 64 27.98 -2.08 -25.66
N ALA A 65 27.83 -1.44 -24.50
CA ALA A 65 28.91 -0.67 -23.86
C ALA A 65 30.03 -1.59 -23.36
N GLU A 66 29.67 -2.73 -22.78
CA GLU A 66 30.60 -3.73 -22.24
C GLU A 66 31.09 -4.74 -23.29
N ASN A 67 30.68 -4.60 -24.56
CA ASN A 67 31.01 -5.51 -25.67
C ASN A 67 30.66 -6.99 -25.38
N ILE A 68 29.53 -7.23 -24.71
CA ILE A 68 29.02 -8.58 -24.42
C ILE A 68 28.59 -9.24 -25.74
N ASP A 69 28.84 -10.55 -25.89
CA ASP A 69 28.42 -11.30 -27.06
C ASP A 69 26.88 -11.40 -27.13
N PRO A 70 26.23 -11.34 -28.31
CA PRO A 70 24.78 -11.43 -28.41
C PRO A 70 24.16 -12.71 -27.80
N ASP A 71 24.88 -13.84 -27.81
CA ASP A 71 24.41 -15.09 -27.22
C ASP A 71 24.45 -15.02 -25.67
N GLU A 72 25.53 -14.48 -25.10
CA GLU A 72 25.65 -14.22 -23.65
C GLU A 72 24.66 -13.15 -23.18
N PHE A 73 24.42 -12.13 -24.01
CA PHE A 73 23.41 -11.11 -23.75
C PHE A 73 22.01 -11.71 -23.57
N GLU A 74 21.61 -12.65 -24.43
CA GLU A 74 20.29 -13.27 -24.37
C GLU A 74 20.10 -14.07 -23.08
N THR A 75 21.09 -14.90 -22.71
CA THR A 75 20.96 -15.83 -21.58
C THR A 75 21.15 -15.17 -20.22
N ASP A 76 22.05 -14.20 -20.11
CA ASP A 76 22.52 -13.73 -18.80
C ASP A 76 22.03 -12.32 -18.48
N VAL A 77 22.08 -11.41 -19.46
CA VAL A 77 21.76 -10.00 -19.24
C VAL A 77 20.27 -9.73 -19.48
N LEU A 78 19.74 -10.14 -20.62
CA LEU A 78 18.34 -9.90 -20.98
C LEU A 78 17.39 -10.68 -20.07
N SER A 79 17.71 -11.94 -19.76
CA SER A 79 16.89 -12.79 -18.89
C SER A 79 16.65 -12.14 -17.51
N GLY A 80 17.68 -11.54 -16.90
CA GLY A 80 17.56 -10.79 -15.65
C GLY A 80 16.64 -9.57 -15.76
N ALA A 81 16.73 -8.84 -16.87
CA ALA A 81 15.84 -7.70 -17.15
C ALA A 81 14.36 -8.13 -17.23
N LEU A 82 14.09 -9.21 -17.94
CA LEU A 82 12.74 -9.76 -18.13
C LEU A 82 12.18 -10.34 -16.82
N ALA A 83 13.00 -11.09 -16.08
CA ALA A 83 12.64 -11.70 -14.81
C ALA A 83 12.17 -10.65 -13.78
N VAL A 84 12.85 -9.50 -13.70
CA VAL A 84 12.42 -8.39 -12.82
C VAL A 84 10.99 -7.93 -13.16
N VAL A 85 10.68 -7.74 -14.44
CA VAL A 85 9.34 -7.26 -14.87
C VAL A 85 8.27 -8.34 -14.68
N GLN A 86 8.61 -9.60 -14.91
CA GLN A 86 7.71 -10.74 -14.68
C GLN A 86 7.37 -10.89 -13.19
N ASN A 87 8.39 -10.86 -12.32
CA ASN A 87 8.22 -10.95 -10.87
C ASN A 87 7.44 -9.74 -10.32
N LEU A 88 7.71 -8.54 -10.86
CA LEU A 88 6.96 -7.32 -10.55
C LEU A 88 5.46 -7.50 -10.80
N ARG A 89 5.10 -8.07 -11.97
CA ARG A 89 3.70 -8.34 -12.31
C ARG A 89 3.10 -9.35 -11.34
N SER A 90 3.79 -10.45 -11.05
CA SER A 90 3.33 -11.47 -10.10
C SER A 90 3.12 -10.92 -8.69
N ALA A 91 3.87 -9.90 -8.28
CA ALA A 91 3.68 -9.23 -7.00
C ALA A 91 2.41 -8.34 -6.95
N LEU A 92 1.88 -7.91 -8.11
CA LEU A 92 0.75 -6.97 -8.22
C LEU A 92 -0.54 -7.62 -8.72
N VAL A 93 -0.47 -8.87 -9.19
CA VAL A 93 -1.60 -9.61 -9.74
C VAL A 93 -1.88 -10.82 -8.87
N LYS A 94 -3.09 -10.90 -8.30
CA LYS A 94 -3.48 -11.97 -7.38
C LYS A 94 -3.68 -13.32 -8.05
N ASP A 95 -4.33 -13.31 -9.22
CA ASP A 95 -4.68 -14.51 -9.97
C ASP A 95 -3.69 -14.71 -11.11
N TRP A 96 -3.01 -15.85 -11.12
CA TRP A 96 -2.06 -16.23 -12.16
C TRP A 96 -2.72 -16.34 -13.55
N ASN A 97 -4.04 -16.53 -13.60
CA ASN A 97 -4.81 -16.57 -14.84
C ASN A 97 -5.30 -15.20 -15.31
N ASP A 98 -5.09 -14.15 -14.52
CA ASP A 98 -5.41 -12.79 -14.95
C ASP A 98 -4.48 -12.45 -16.13
N LYS A 99 -5.07 -12.08 -17.27
CA LYS A 99 -4.35 -11.72 -18.51
C LYS A 99 -4.15 -10.22 -18.66
N THR A 100 -4.46 -9.45 -17.62
CA THR A 100 -4.34 -7.99 -17.62
C THR A 100 -2.86 -7.61 -17.74
N LEU A 101 -2.58 -6.80 -18.75
CA LEU A 101 -1.26 -6.21 -18.99
C LEU A 101 -1.11 -4.84 -18.30
N ASP A 102 -2.22 -4.19 -17.98
CA ASP A 102 -2.29 -2.95 -17.22
C ASP A 102 -2.66 -3.24 -15.76
N PHE A 103 -1.73 -3.87 -15.05
CA PHE A 103 -1.91 -4.32 -13.66
C PHE A 103 -1.78 -3.19 -12.62
N TRP A 104 -1.49 -1.96 -13.07
CA TRP A 104 -1.43 -0.79 -12.19
C TRP A 104 -2.10 0.43 -12.82
N ASP A 105 -3.11 0.96 -12.12
CA ASP A 105 -3.82 2.15 -12.55
C ASP A 105 -3.14 3.42 -12.01
N ASN A 106 -2.52 4.15 -12.92
CA ASN A 106 -1.79 5.39 -12.65
C ASN A 106 -2.68 6.61 -12.38
N HIS A 107 -3.98 6.54 -12.66
CA HIS A 107 -4.90 7.68 -12.64
C HIS A 107 -5.93 7.64 -11.50
N GLY A 108 -6.15 6.48 -10.90
CA GLY A 108 -6.98 6.35 -9.71
C GLY A 108 -6.43 7.13 -8.52
N SER A 109 -7.31 7.82 -7.80
CA SER A 109 -7.02 8.37 -6.47
C SER A 109 -6.93 7.21 -5.47
N PRO A 110 -5.77 6.98 -4.81
CA PRO A 110 -5.65 5.90 -3.83
C PRO A 110 -6.67 6.03 -2.70
N VAL A 111 -6.92 7.27 -2.26
CA VAL A 111 -7.90 7.58 -1.19
C VAL A 111 -9.31 7.15 -1.58
N ASP A 112 -9.70 7.34 -2.84
CA ASP A 112 -11.04 6.94 -3.31
C ASP A 112 -11.18 5.41 -3.32
N LYS A 113 -10.11 4.71 -3.71
CA LYS A 113 -10.07 3.23 -3.69
C LYS A 113 -10.10 2.68 -2.26
N ILE A 114 -9.36 3.30 -1.34
CA ILE A 114 -9.39 2.95 0.09
C ILE A 114 -10.80 3.16 0.64
N ASN A 115 -11.39 4.34 0.45
CA ASN A 115 -12.74 4.64 0.94
C ASN A 115 -13.81 3.68 0.39
N ALA A 116 -13.59 3.13 -0.82
CA ALA A 116 -14.49 2.18 -1.45
C ALA A 116 -14.25 0.71 -1.05
N ASP A 117 -13.32 0.42 -0.13
CA ASP A 117 -12.87 -0.95 0.21
C ASP A 117 -12.40 -1.74 -1.04
N LYS A 118 -11.75 -1.02 -1.98
CA LYS A 118 -11.23 -1.54 -3.25
C LYS A 118 -9.72 -1.37 -3.35
N VAL A 119 -9.03 -1.66 -2.26
CA VAL A 119 -7.56 -1.64 -2.20
C VAL A 119 -7.01 -2.70 -3.18
N PRO A 120 -6.08 -2.34 -4.08
CA PRO A 120 -5.49 -3.30 -4.99
C PRO A 120 -4.71 -4.36 -4.24
N TYR A 121 -4.65 -5.58 -4.79
CA TYR A 121 -3.78 -6.62 -4.27
C TYR A 121 -2.32 -6.23 -4.48
N ILE A 122 -1.51 -6.33 -3.43
CA ILE A 122 -0.07 -6.18 -3.51
C ILE A 122 0.58 -7.18 -2.55
N ASP A 123 1.38 -8.10 -3.07
CA ASP A 123 2.28 -8.90 -2.25
C ASP A 123 3.52 -8.06 -1.91
N ARG A 124 3.49 -7.43 -0.74
CA ARG A 124 4.57 -6.58 -0.25
C ARG A 124 5.92 -7.29 -0.24
N SER A 125 5.96 -8.55 0.19
CA SER A 125 7.22 -9.30 0.32
C SER A 125 7.86 -9.59 -1.04
N SER A 126 7.05 -10.06 -2.00
CA SER A 126 7.49 -10.29 -3.37
C SER A 126 7.90 -8.98 -4.05
N PHE A 127 7.16 -7.89 -3.83
CA PHE A 127 7.49 -6.59 -4.40
C PHE A 127 8.81 -6.03 -3.86
N GLU A 128 9.06 -6.13 -2.56
CA GLU A 128 10.33 -5.71 -1.96
C GLU A 128 11.51 -6.55 -2.49
N SER A 129 11.32 -7.85 -2.73
CA SER A 129 12.32 -8.71 -3.39
C SER A 129 12.63 -8.23 -4.81
N VAL A 130 11.60 -7.90 -5.60
CA VAL A 130 11.77 -7.37 -6.98
C VAL A 130 12.58 -6.08 -6.99
N ALA A 131 12.37 -5.19 -6.03
CA ALA A 131 13.17 -3.97 -5.91
C ALA A 131 14.65 -4.29 -5.61
N GLY A 132 14.91 -5.33 -4.79
CA GLY A 132 16.25 -5.85 -4.54
C GLY A 132 16.91 -6.42 -5.79
N ASP A 133 16.20 -7.28 -6.51
CA ASP A 133 16.69 -7.90 -7.77
C ASP A 133 17.00 -6.82 -8.82
N TYR A 134 16.13 -5.81 -8.94
CA TYR A 134 16.35 -4.68 -9.82
C TYR A 134 17.61 -3.88 -9.45
N LEU A 135 17.82 -3.61 -8.16
CA LEU A 135 19.02 -2.91 -7.67
C LEU A 135 20.31 -3.73 -7.86
N ALA A 136 20.21 -5.06 -7.91
CA ALA A 136 21.34 -5.94 -8.16
C ALA A 136 21.79 -5.97 -9.63
N LEU A 137 20.95 -5.53 -10.58
CA LEU A 137 21.33 -5.46 -12.00
C LEU A 137 22.45 -4.44 -12.23
N PRO A 138 23.29 -4.59 -13.26
CA PRO A 138 24.34 -3.62 -13.58
C PRO A 138 23.85 -2.42 -14.41
N TYR A 139 22.57 -2.41 -14.79
CA TYR A 139 21.94 -1.36 -15.59
C TYR A 139 20.59 -0.94 -14.99
N ARG A 140 20.06 0.18 -15.46
CA ARG A 140 18.87 0.84 -14.91
C ARG A 140 17.98 1.41 -16.00
N SER A 141 16.69 1.39 -15.74
CA SER A 141 15.67 2.01 -16.59
C SER A 141 14.93 3.08 -15.79
N GLN A 142 14.84 4.30 -16.35
CA GLN A 142 14.08 5.39 -15.71
C GLN A 142 12.60 5.03 -15.55
N ALA A 143 12.03 4.29 -16.50
CA ALA A 143 10.65 3.81 -16.42
C ALA A 143 10.44 2.88 -15.22
N MET A 144 11.40 1.97 -14.98
CA MET A 144 11.37 1.05 -13.85
C MET A 144 11.62 1.78 -12.53
N ASP A 145 12.63 2.65 -12.46
CA ASP A 145 12.94 3.51 -11.32
C ASP A 145 11.68 4.24 -10.82
N ARG A 146 11.03 4.92 -11.75
CA ARG A 146 9.81 5.69 -11.50
C ARG A 146 8.65 4.81 -11.05
N PHE A 147 8.47 3.64 -11.68
CA PHE A 147 7.40 2.72 -11.34
C PHE A 147 7.59 2.13 -9.94
N LEU A 148 8.80 1.66 -9.61
CA LEU A 148 9.13 1.10 -8.29
C LEU A 148 8.91 2.13 -7.19
N VAL A 149 9.44 3.35 -7.32
CA VAL A 149 9.25 4.43 -6.34
C VAL A 149 7.76 4.68 -6.11
N LYS A 150 6.97 4.76 -7.20
CA LYS A 150 5.54 5.01 -7.13
C LYS A 150 4.79 3.90 -6.40
N VAL A 151 5.08 2.64 -6.72
CA VAL A 151 4.38 1.51 -6.10
C VAL A 151 4.83 1.32 -4.64
N LEU A 152 6.10 1.52 -4.30
CA LEU A 152 6.56 1.44 -2.90
C LEU A 152 5.86 2.48 -2.01
N ILE A 153 5.66 3.70 -2.51
CA ILE A 153 4.87 4.72 -1.80
C ILE A 153 3.40 4.28 -1.71
N ALA A 154 2.85 3.71 -2.78
CA ALA A 154 1.48 3.25 -2.82
C ALA A 154 1.21 2.08 -1.86
N ILE A 155 2.13 1.13 -1.73
CA ILE A 155 2.02 -0.02 -0.81
C ILE A 155 1.75 0.48 0.59
N GLU A 156 2.55 1.42 1.08
CA GLU A 156 2.38 1.96 2.42
C GLU A 156 1.12 2.82 2.53
N LEU A 157 0.80 3.63 1.50
CA LEU A 157 -0.43 4.42 1.48
C LEU A 157 -1.70 3.56 1.53
N TYR A 158 -1.73 2.47 0.78
CA TYR A 158 -2.85 1.53 0.77
C TYR A 158 -2.94 0.77 2.09
N ALA A 159 -1.82 0.25 2.61
CA ALA A 159 -1.81 -0.48 3.88
C ALA A 159 -2.25 0.42 5.05
N PHE A 160 -1.61 1.59 5.22
CA PHE A 160 -1.94 2.54 6.26
C PHE A 160 -3.36 3.10 6.10
N GLY A 161 -3.75 3.40 4.86
CA GLY A 161 -5.10 3.88 4.54
C GLY A 161 -6.17 2.87 4.88
N ASP A 162 -5.99 1.59 4.50
CA ASP A 162 -6.94 0.52 4.80
C ASP A 162 -7.05 0.27 6.30
N GLU A 163 -5.93 0.23 7.02
CA GLU A 163 -5.91 0.08 8.47
C GLU A 163 -6.65 1.24 9.16
N MET A 164 -6.44 2.48 8.70
CA MET A 164 -7.06 3.65 9.33
C MET A 164 -8.52 3.87 8.91
N LEU A 165 -8.92 3.50 7.69
CA LEU A 165 -10.24 3.83 7.13
C LEU A 165 -11.19 2.65 6.98
N ASN A 166 -10.70 1.40 7.02
CA ASN A 166 -11.49 0.19 6.80
C ASN A 166 -11.31 -0.88 7.87
N GLU A 167 -10.69 -0.54 9.01
CA GLU A 167 -10.47 -1.47 10.13
C GLU A 167 -11.71 -2.34 10.43
N LYS A 168 -11.54 -3.67 10.33
CA LYS A 168 -12.59 -4.64 10.61
C LYS A 168 -12.58 -5.01 12.08
N THR A 169 -13.49 -4.41 12.86
CA THR A 169 -13.61 -4.69 14.29
C THR A 169 -14.51 -5.90 14.55
N PHE A 170 -13.92 -7.05 14.84
CA PHE A 170 -14.65 -8.25 15.28
C PHE A 170 -14.85 -8.24 16.81
N GLY A 171 -15.75 -7.39 17.30
CA GLY A 171 -16.12 -7.32 18.72
C GLY A 171 -15.14 -6.55 19.63
N PHE A 172 -13.94 -6.23 19.15
CA PHE A 172 -12.98 -5.36 19.82
C PHE A 172 -13.19 -3.89 19.45
N PRO A 173 -12.85 -2.93 20.33
CA PRO A 173 -12.87 -1.52 19.97
C PRO A 173 -11.86 -1.24 18.84
N PRO A 174 -12.21 -0.38 17.87
CA PRO A 174 -11.30 0.00 16.80
C PRO A 174 -10.04 0.67 17.34
N VAL A 175 -8.89 0.22 16.86
CA VAL A 175 -7.58 0.82 17.11
C VAL A 175 -7.46 2.14 16.34
N SER A 176 -8.02 2.22 15.13
CA SER A 176 -8.01 3.42 14.30
C SER A 176 -8.74 4.58 14.97
N PRO A 177 -8.06 5.72 15.19
CA PRO A 177 -8.68 6.94 15.73
C PRO A 177 -9.86 7.45 14.89
N LEU A 178 -9.88 7.15 13.59
CA LEU A 178 -10.94 7.58 12.67
C LEU A 178 -12.22 6.74 12.82
N LYS A 179 -12.08 5.45 13.17
CA LYS A 179 -13.21 4.53 13.40
C LYS A 179 -13.75 4.57 14.82
N GLN A 180 -12.94 5.00 15.79
CA GLN A 180 -13.39 5.20 17.16
C GLN A 180 -14.62 6.09 17.22
N ARG A 181 -15.63 5.68 17.99
CA ARG A 181 -16.83 6.49 18.21
C ARG A 181 -16.46 7.83 18.84
N HIS A 182 -17.22 8.87 18.54
CA HIS A 182 -17.01 10.19 19.13
C HIS A 182 -17.10 10.10 20.66
N VAL A 183 -16.13 10.67 21.40
CA VAL A 183 -16.06 10.56 22.87
C VAL A 183 -17.37 10.96 23.55
N VAL A 184 -18.01 12.03 23.07
CA VAL A 184 -19.31 12.50 23.60
C VAL A 184 -20.42 11.45 23.46
N LEU A 185 -20.48 10.76 22.31
CA LEU A 185 -21.46 9.69 22.12
C LEU A 185 -21.15 8.47 23.00
N ALA A 186 -19.86 8.16 23.17
CA ALA A 186 -19.42 7.10 24.08
C ALA A 186 -19.79 7.44 25.54
N TYR A 187 -19.62 8.70 25.94
CA TYR A 187 -20.02 9.22 27.25
C TYR A 187 -21.52 9.08 27.50
N PHE A 188 -22.38 9.57 26.59
CA PHE A 188 -23.83 9.44 26.75
C PHE A 188 -24.29 7.98 26.77
N ARG A 189 -23.70 7.13 25.92
CA ARG A 189 -23.98 5.69 25.94
C ARG A 189 -23.55 5.06 27.27
N GLY A 190 -22.39 5.46 27.80
CA GLY A 190 -21.88 5.00 29.09
C GLY A 190 -22.80 5.40 30.24
N LEU A 191 -23.27 6.66 30.26
CA LEU A 191 -24.26 7.12 31.23
C LEU A 191 -25.56 6.32 31.14
N LEU A 192 -26.06 6.06 29.94
CA LEU A 192 -27.28 5.28 29.74
C LEU A 192 -27.12 3.84 30.25
N ILE A 193 -26.02 3.17 29.90
CA ILE A 193 -25.74 1.80 30.36
C ILE A 193 -25.58 1.76 31.88
N ASN A 194 -24.81 2.67 32.46
CA ASN A 194 -24.64 2.78 33.91
C ASN A 194 -25.98 3.05 34.60
N GLY A 195 -26.81 3.91 34.01
CA GLY A 195 -28.16 4.20 34.52
C GLY A 195 -29.05 2.96 34.54
N ILE A 196 -29.02 2.14 33.49
CA ILE A 196 -29.75 0.86 33.44
C ILE A 196 -29.22 -0.10 34.51
N ILE A 197 -27.90 -0.22 34.68
CA ILE A 197 -27.29 -1.15 35.63
C ILE A 197 -27.61 -0.74 37.08
N PHE A 198 -27.27 0.49 37.46
CA PHE A 198 -27.48 0.98 38.83
C PHE A 198 -28.96 1.16 39.14
N GLY A 199 -29.75 1.66 38.18
CA GLY A 199 -31.20 1.77 38.32
C GLY A 199 -31.88 0.41 38.43
N GLY A 200 -31.43 -0.59 37.65
CA GLY A 200 -31.91 -1.96 37.72
C GLY A 200 -31.62 -2.61 39.07
N ILE A 201 -30.40 -2.46 39.60
CA ILE A 201 -30.03 -2.98 40.93
C ILE A 201 -30.87 -2.31 42.02
N ALA A 202 -31.02 -0.99 41.98
CA ALA A 202 -31.85 -0.26 42.94
C ALA A 202 -33.33 -0.70 42.88
N ALA A 203 -33.89 -0.83 41.67
CA ALA A 203 -35.26 -1.30 41.47
C ALA A 203 -35.46 -2.73 41.99
N LEU A 204 -34.50 -3.63 41.75
CA LEU A 204 -34.53 -5.00 42.26
C LEU A 204 -34.44 -5.04 43.80
N ALA A 205 -33.62 -4.19 44.42
CA ALA A 205 -33.54 -4.07 45.86
C ALA A 205 -34.87 -3.61 46.47
N LEU A 206 -35.51 -2.59 45.89
CA LEU A 206 -36.83 -2.12 46.33
C LEU A 206 -37.92 -3.18 46.14
N PHE A 207 -37.90 -3.89 45.01
CA PHE A 207 -38.80 -5.01 44.77
C PHE A 207 -38.62 -6.14 45.78
N ALA A 208 -37.37 -6.54 46.07
CA ALA A 208 -37.06 -7.57 47.06
C ALA A 208 -37.52 -7.16 48.47
N ALA A 209 -37.40 -5.89 48.85
CA ALA A 209 -37.96 -5.37 50.10
C ALA A 209 -39.48 -5.46 50.13
N SER A 210 -40.17 -5.12 49.04
CA SER A 210 -41.65 -5.24 48.95
C SER A 210 -42.15 -6.69 49.12
N LYS A 211 -41.29 -7.67 48.82
CA LYS A 211 -41.57 -9.11 49.00
C LYS A 211 -41.12 -9.65 50.37
N GLY A 212 -40.53 -8.81 51.21
CA GLY A 212 -39.99 -9.19 52.51
C GLY A 212 -38.74 -10.05 52.43
N TRP A 213 -38.08 -10.14 51.27
CA TRP A 213 -36.85 -10.92 51.11
C TRP A 213 -35.64 -10.24 51.74
N ILE A 214 -35.65 -8.90 51.79
CA ILE A 214 -34.64 -8.09 52.46
C ILE A 214 -35.32 -7.02 53.31
N GLY A 215 -34.64 -6.55 54.37
CA GLY A 215 -35.14 -5.46 55.20
C GLY A 215 -35.16 -4.12 54.46
N GLU A 216 -36.14 -3.27 54.78
CA GLU A 216 -36.30 -1.93 54.16
C GLU A 216 -35.04 -1.06 54.30
N THR A 217 -34.39 -1.12 55.47
CA THR A 217 -33.12 -0.42 55.73
C THR A 217 -32.03 -0.84 54.74
N SER A 218 -31.91 -2.14 54.47
CA SER A 218 -30.90 -2.69 53.54
C SER A 218 -31.20 -2.30 52.09
N ALA A 219 -32.47 -2.27 51.69
CA ALA A 219 -32.87 -1.80 50.37
C ALA A 219 -32.63 -0.30 50.18
N GLY A 220 -32.89 0.51 51.22
CA GLY A 220 -32.58 1.95 51.24
C GLY A 220 -31.09 2.22 51.06
N TRP A 221 -30.22 1.53 51.83
CA TRP A 221 -28.77 1.65 51.68
C TRP A 221 -28.28 1.20 50.29
N THR A 222 -28.78 0.08 49.78
CA THR A 222 -28.41 -0.43 48.46
C THR A 222 -28.77 0.56 47.35
N SER A 223 -29.98 1.11 47.42
CA SER A 223 -30.47 2.10 46.44
C SER A 223 -29.68 3.40 46.54
N GLY A 224 -29.44 3.89 47.76
CA GLY A 224 -28.61 5.08 48.01
C GLY A 224 -27.17 4.91 47.51
N ALA A 225 -26.56 3.74 47.74
CA ALA A 225 -25.23 3.42 47.24
C ALA A 225 -25.18 3.39 45.71
N CYS A 226 -26.19 2.80 45.04
CA CYS A 226 -26.28 2.78 43.58
C CYS A 226 -26.38 4.18 42.98
N VAL A 227 -27.20 5.06 43.58
CA VAL A 227 -27.32 6.46 43.16
C VAL A 227 -26.00 7.20 43.37
N ALA A 228 -25.36 7.05 44.54
CA ALA A 228 -24.08 7.68 44.83
C ALA A 228 -22.98 7.24 43.83
N LEU A 229 -22.89 5.94 43.52
CA LEU A 229 -21.94 5.42 42.54
C LEU A 229 -22.23 5.91 41.12
N PHE A 230 -23.50 5.98 40.71
CA PHE A 230 -23.88 6.53 39.41
C PHE A 230 -23.45 8.01 39.27
N VAL A 231 -23.73 8.84 40.30
CA VAL A 231 -23.34 10.25 40.31
C VAL A 231 -21.81 10.40 40.33
N LEU A 232 -21.11 9.58 41.12
CA LEU A 232 -19.65 9.60 41.19
C LEU A 232 -19.02 9.25 39.83
N LEU A 233 -19.47 8.17 39.20
CA LEU A 233 -18.96 7.77 37.88
C LEU A 233 -19.31 8.78 36.79
N GLY A 234 -20.51 9.34 36.84
CA GLY A 234 -20.95 10.38 35.91
C GLY A 234 -20.11 11.65 36.04
N THR A 235 -19.82 12.09 37.27
CA THR A 235 -18.99 13.28 37.52
C THR A 235 -17.54 13.07 37.10
N ILE A 236 -16.91 11.94 37.46
CA ILE A 236 -15.55 11.59 37.01
C ILE A 236 -15.47 11.56 35.48
N SER A 237 -16.44 10.93 34.83
CA SER A 237 -16.50 10.84 33.36
C SER A 237 -16.70 12.21 32.71
N ALA A 238 -17.49 13.09 33.32
CA ALA A 238 -17.69 14.46 32.85
C ALA A 238 -16.41 15.30 32.96
N PHE A 239 -15.66 15.15 34.05
CA PHE A 239 -14.35 15.81 34.21
C PHE A 239 -13.30 15.28 33.23
N ALA A 240 -13.31 13.99 32.91
CA ALA A 240 -12.39 13.37 31.95
C ALA A 240 -12.73 13.69 30.49
N LEU A 241 -13.99 14.01 30.19
CA LEU A 241 -14.51 14.24 28.84
C LEU A 241 -13.69 15.25 28.00
N PRO A 242 -13.36 16.47 28.48
CA PRO A 242 -12.59 17.44 27.69
C PRO A 242 -11.21 16.92 27.30
N PHE A 243 -10.52 16.20 28.20
CA PHE A 243 -9.20 15.63 27.93
C PHE A 243 -9.28 14.49 26.92
N ALA A 244 -10.26 13.59 27.07
CA ALA A 244 -10.49 12.51 26.14
C ALA A 244 -10.88 13.02 24.75
N TRP A 245 -11.71 14.07 24.68
CA TRP A 245 -12.06 14.71 23.41
C TRP A 245 -10.83 15.36 22.75
N TYR A 246 -10.04 16.11 23.50
CA TYR A 246 -8.81 16.71 22.99
C TYR A 246 -7.84 15.65 22.46
N ALA A 247 -7.62 14.57 23.21
CA ALA A 247 -6.78 13.46 22.81
C ALA A 247 -7.28 12.78 21.52
N GLN A 248 -8.58 12.48 21.43
CA GLN A 248 -9.18 11.90 20.22
C GLN A 248 -9.08 12.85 19.02
N ALA A 249 -9.35 14.14 19.21
CA ALA A 249 -9.25 15.15 18.15
C ALA A 249 -7.81 15.27 17.65
N LYS A 250 -6.82 15.26 18.56
CA LYS A 250 -5.39 15.27 18.22
C LYS A 250 -5.00 14.02 17.41
N ALA A 251 -5.38 12.83 17.87
CA ALA A 251 -5.09 11.58 17.17
C ALA A 251 -5.67 11.56 15.75
N ARG A 252 -6.95 11.97 15.58
CA ARG A 252 -7.59 12.07 14.27
C ARG A 252 -6.93 13.08 13.35
N ARG A 253 -6.50 14.24 13.88
CA ARG A 253 -5.76 15.24 13.11
C ARG A 253 -4.41 14.70 12.64
N ASN A 254 -3.70 13.97 13.50
CA ASN A 254 -2.43 13.36 13.15
C ASN A 254 -2.61 12.34 12.01
N VAL A 255 -3.55 11.41 12.12
CA VAL A 255 -3.82 10.43 11.04
C VAL A 255 -4.17 11.12 9.72
N ARG A 256 -5.00 12.16 9.75
CA ARG A 256 -5.32 12.95 8.55
C ARG A 256 -4.11 13.66 7.97
N LYS A 257 -3.24 14.22 8.81
CA LYS A 257 -1.98 14.86 8.40
C LYS A 257 -1.09 13.85 7.67
N LEU A 258 -0.93 12.64 8.22
CA LEU A 258 -0.12 11.57 7.62
C LEU A 258 -0.71 11.10 6.29
N LEU A 259 -2.02 10.79 6.24
CA LEU A 259 -2.69 10.39 4.99
C LEU A 259 -2.56 11.47 3.91
N LEU A 260 -2.71 12.74 4.29
CA LEU A 260 -2.54 13.86 3.36
C LEU A 260 -1.11 13.92 2.83
N ALA A 261 -0.10 13.83 3.71
CA ALA A 261 1.31 13.86 3.31
C ALA A 261 1.63 12.73 2.31
N MET A 262 1.23 11.50 2.62
CA MET A 262 1.45 10.34 1.75
C MET A 262 0.72 10.48 0.40
N THR A 263 -0.53 10.93 0.43
CA THR A 263 -1.33 11.16 -0.78
C THR A 263 -0.73 12.25 -1.66
N THR A 264 -0.24 13.34 -1.06
CA THR A 264 0.43 14.42 -1.80
C THR A 264 1.71 13.90 -2.47
N ILE A 265 2.55 13.16 -1.75
CA ILE A 265 3.76 12.54 -2.33
C ILE A 265 3.41 11.61 -3.49
N TYR A 266 2.40 10.76 -3.34
CA TYR A 266 1.95 9.87 -4.42
C TYR A 266 1.42 10.65 -5.64
N ASN A 267 0.65 11.72 -5.41
CA ASN A 267 0.10 12.54 -6.48
C ASN A 267 1.17 13.33 -7.24
N GLU A 268 2.26 13.74 -6.58
CA GLU A 268 3.41 14.36 -7.25
C GLU A 268 4.02 13.41 -8.31
N LEU A 269 4.01 12.09 -8.05
CA LEU A 269 4.49 11.05 -8.97
C LEU A 269 3.56 10.77 -10.16
N ARG A 270 2.37 11.37 -10.20
CA ARG A 270 1.40 11.19 -11.30
C ARG A 270 1.77 11.95 -12.57
N SER A 271 2.52 13.05 -12.46
CA SER A 271 2.87 13.88 -13.61
C SER A 271 3.96 13.24 -14.46
N ASN A 272 3.73 12.96 -15.75
CA ASN A 272 4.74 12.40 -16.68
C ASN A 272 5.97 13.29 -16.91
N GLY A 273 6.05 14.46 -16.26
CA GLY A 273 7.24 15.30 -16.28
C GLY A 273 8.42 14.71 -15.49
N PRO A 274 9.61 15.30 -15.65
CA PRO A 274 10.80 14.92 -14.88
C PRO A 274 10.62 15.26 -13.40
N ILE A 275 10.91 14.30 -12.53
CA ILE A 275 10.79 14.45 -11.07
C ILE A 275 12.18 14.33 -10.46
N SER A 276 12.49 15.22 -9.52
CA SER A 276 13.75 15.13 -8.77
C SER A 276 13.64 14.02 -7.72
N ALA A 277 14.55 13.04 -7.79
CA ALA A 277 14.63 11.98 -6.79
C ALA A 277 14.96 12.52 -5.41
N GLN A 278 15.85 13.52 -5.34
CA GLN A 278 16.21 14.24 -4.12
C GLN A 278 14.96 14.87 -3.45
N HIS A 279 14.10 15.53 -4.25
CA HIS A 279 12.88 16.13 -3.72
C HIS A 279 11.94 15.08 -3.10
N ILE A 280 11.73 13.95 -3.79
CA ILE A 280 10.90 12.86 -3.26
C ILE A 280 11.54 12.25 -2.01
N ARG A 281 12.86 12.06 -2.01
CA ARG A 281 13.63 11.53 -0.87
C ARG A 281 13.50 12.40 0.38
N GLU A 282 13.58 13.72 0.23
CA GLU A 282 13.39 14.69 1.32
C GLU A 282 11.95 14.65 1.86
N ARG A 283 10.96 14.59 0.95
CA ARG A 283 9.54 14.53 1.33
C ARG A 283 9.18 13.23 2.06
N VAL A 284 9.69 12.11 1.57
CA VAL A 284 9.55 10.79 2.21
C VAL A 284 10.22 10.81 3.58
N SER A 285 11.42 11.37 3.71
CA SER A 285 12.10 11.54 5.01
C SER A 285 11.31 12.40 5.99
N SER A 286 10.81 13.55 5.56
CA SER A 286 10.00 14.43 6.40
C SER A 286 8.71 13.74 6.87
N ALA A 287 8.05 12.98 5.99
CA ALA A 287 6.90 12.18 6.37
C ALA A 287 7.28 11.04 7.35
N ALA A 288 8.48 10.48 7.24
CA ALA A 288 8.98 9.45 8.16
C ALA A 288 9.22 10.01 9.57
N GLU A 289 9.77 11.23 9.67
CA GLU A 289 9.93 11.95 10.94
C GLU A 289 8.58 12.24 11.61
N ASP A 290 7.53 12.45 10.81
CA ASP A 290 6.15 12.63 11.28
C ASP A 290 5.48 11.29 11.70
N GLY A 291 6.11 10.14 11.43
CA GLY A 291 5.66 8.81 11.86
C GLY A 291 5.20 7.86 10.76
N VAL A 292 5.41 8.19 9.47
CA VAL A 292 5.15 7.24 8.37
C VAL A 292 6.27 6.20 8.29
N VAL A 293 5.91 4.91 8.15
CA VAL A 293 6.88 3.81 8.08
C VAL A 293 7.03 3.35 6.64
N TRP A 294 7.90 4.00 5.87
CA TRP A 294 8.10 3.62 4.47
C TRP A 294 8.84 2.28 4.30
N PRO A 295 8.59 1.52 3.21
CA PRO A 295 9.35 0.32 2.88
C PRO A 295 10.84 0.65 2.70
N ALA A 296 11.73 -0.15 3.28
CA ALA A 296 13.18 0.08 3.18
C ALA A 296 13.71 0.18 1.73
N PRO A 297 13.21 -0.63 0.77
CA PRO A 297 13.64 -0.51 -0.63
C PRO A 297 13.35 0.85 -1.27
N LEU A 298 12.38 1.63 -0.76
CA LEU A 298 12.08 2.98 -1.28
C LEU A 298 13.29 3.89 -1.17
N PHE A 299 13.94 3.89 -0.01
CA PHE A 299 15.12 4.71 0.21
C PHE A 299 16.30 4.23 -0.64
N ALA A 300 16.51 2.92 -0.73
CA ALA A 300 17.57 2.34 -1.54
C ALA A 300 17.43 2.69 -3.04
N VAL A 301 16.21 2.60 -3.59
CA VAL A 301 15.93 2.98 -4.98
C VAL A 301 16.13 4.48 -5.19
N LEU A 302 15.64 5.33 -4.29
CA LEU A 302 15.82 6.78 -4.40
C LEU A 302 17.31 7.18 -4.33
N ASP A 303 18.07 6.60 -3.41
CA ASP A 303 19.49 6.89 -3.23
C ASP A 303 20.31 6.42 -4.45
N ASP A 304 19.99 5.26 -5.05
CA ASP A 304 20.57 4.78 -6.30
C ASP A 304 20.29 5.75 -7.47
N ILE A 305 19.05 6.26 -7.60
CA ILE A 305 18.71 7.22 -8.65
C ILE A 305 19.44 8.57 -8.43
N ILE A 306 19.53 9.02 -7.18
CA ILE A 306 20.26 10.25 -6.82
C ILE A 306 21.73 10.16 -7.23
N ALA A 307 22.37 9.02 -6.96
CA ALA A 307 23.78 8.80 -7.30
C ALA A 307 24.04 8.81 -8.81
N ARG A 308 23.07 8.39 -9.64
CA ARG A 308 23.23 8.27 -11.10
C ARG A 308 22.87 9.53 -11.88
N THR A 309 21.62 9.99 -11.72
CA THR A 309 21.04 11.05 -12.57
C THR A 309 20.38 12.15 -11.77
N GLY A 310 19.97 11.87 -10.52
CA GLY A 310 19.20 12.79 -9.68
C GLY A 310 17.72 12.97 -10.10
N ARG A 311 17.29 12.33 -11.20
CA ARG A 311 15.96 12.50 -11.80
C ARG A 311 15.45 11.22 -12.45
N PHE A 312 14.13 11.06 -12.44
CA PHE A 312 13.36 10.00 -13.10
C PHE A 312 11.97 10.49 -13.54
#